data_AF-A0A4D4KTY7-F1
#
_entry.id   AF-A0A4D4KTY7-F1
#
_cell.length_a   1.000
_cell.length_b   1.000
_cell.length_c   1.000
_cell.angle_alpha   90.00
_cell.angle_beta   90.00
_cell.angle_gamma   90.00
#
_symmetry.space_group_name_H-M   'P 1'
#
loop_
_entity.id
_entity.type
_entity.pdbx_description
1 polymer ?
#
loop_
_entity_poly.entity_id
_entity_poly.type
_entity_poly.pdbx_seq_one_letter_code
_entity_poly.pdbx_strand_id
1 'polypeptide(L)'
;MRRRTPRPTRTRKLTSTVLAAAAALGLGIALAAPAPQPARAEPAAAAATDYCRGQCSDILPPGATGNATLADILANRVLGTHPEHSTDQLGPYGDLASGYPTLTDDKLNSFFNDSSFGVPADQVASVTKPRDDVTITRDKKTGVPHIQGTTREGTEFGAGYAAAQDRLWLMDLFRHVGRGELTPFAGGAPANQGLEQDFFRQAPYTEADYQAQIDYILATGGERGRQALADAQAYVDGINAYAKKSKDGRYFPGEYVLTGHIDAITNAGEIQPFKLTDLIALASVVGALFGNGGGGEVEGALSLLAAQQKYGLAEGTKVWESFRERNDPEAVLTVRDGSFPYAGKPAAPKGTALPDAGSVTPEQLVYDREGGAAAKARTQVKAPKPALEPLRGIYDDGVLPRDLFSRKKGMSNALVVSGKYTASGHPVAVFGPRQATSPRSC
;
A
#
# COMPACT_ATOMS: atom_id res chain seq x y z
N MET A 1 8.10 61.32 -22.66
CA MET A 1 8.40 60.26 -23.66
C MET A 1 7.50 59.06 -23.40
N ARG A 2 6.45 58.90 -24.22
CA ARG A 2 5.50 57.76 -24.16
C ARG A 2 6.01 56.64 -25.08
N ARG A 3 6.21 55.43 -24.58
CA ARG A 3 6.49 54.25 -25.41
C ARG A 3 5.24 53.39 -25.54
N ARG A 4 4.85 53.19 -26.80
CA ARG A 4 3.66 52.48 -27.28
C ARG A 4 3.87 50.97 -27.23
N THR A 5 2.81 50.26 -26.83
CA THR A 5 2.54 48.84 -27.10
C THR A 5 2.38 48.55 -28.60
N PRO A 6 2.81 47.37 -29.11
CA PRO A 6 2.32 46.82 -30.37
C PRO A 6 1.31 45.69 -30.14
N ARG A 7 0.20 45.74 -30.90
CA ARG A 7 -0.80 44.68 -31.10
C ARG A 7 -0.39 43.79 -32.31
N PRO A 8 -0.97 42.58 -32.46
CA PRO A 8 -0.45 41.52 -33.33
C PRO A 8 -1.03 41.58 -34.76
N THR A 9 -0.24 41.12 -35.73
CA THR A 9 -0.69 40.90 -37.11
C THR A 9 -1.01 39.42 -37.35
N ARG A 10 -2.29 39.16 -37.66
CA ARG A 10 -2.80 37.92 -38.26
C ARG A 10 -2.42 37.88 -39.74
N THR A 11 -1.93 36.75 -40.23
CA THR A 11 -1.95 36.40 -41.65
C THR A 11 -2.61 35.04 -41.84
N ARG A 12 -3.75 35.05 -42.54
CA ARG A 12 -4.47 33.90 -43.09
C ARG A 12 -3.82 33.46 -44.41
N LYS A 13 -3.64 32.15 -44.60
CA LYS A 13 -3.71 31.41 -45.89
C LYS A 13 -4.27 30.01 -45.54
N LEU A 14 -5.55 29.69 -45.78
CA LEU A 14 -6.17 29.15 -47.00
C LEU A 14 -5.43 27.95 -47.64
N THR A 15 -5.95 26.77 -47.28
CA THR A 15 -6.30 25.59 -48.12
C THR A 15 -5.28 24.99 -49.10
N SER A 16 -4.96 23.71 -48.87
CA SER A 16 -5.08 22.66 -49.89
C SER A 16 -5.00 21.27 -49.26
N THR A 17 -6.14 20.57 -49.27
CA THR A 17 -6.29 19.11 -49.16
C THR A 17 -5.55 18.40 -50.29
N VAL A 18 -4.73 17.39 -49.97
CA VAL A 18 -4.37 16.30 -50.89
C VAL A 18 -4.35 14.99 -50.09
N LEU A 19 -5.37 14.16 -50.32
CA LEU A 19 -5.33 12.71 -50.13
C LEU A 19 -4.61 12.09 -51.34
N ALA A 20 -3.62 11.23 -51.11
CA ALA A 20 -3.26 10.05 -51.91
C ALA A 20 -2.15 9.30 -51.16
N ALA A 21 -2.48 8.18 -50.52
CA ALA A 21 -2.30 6.83 -51.07
C ALA A 21 -0.83 6.39 -51.15
N ALA A 22 -0.36 5.72 -50.09
CA ALA A 22 0.76 4.79 -50.17
C ALA A 22 0.39 3.53 -49.37
N ALA A 23 -0.19 2.57 -50.08
CA ALA A 23 -0.45 1.22 -49.61
C ALA A 23 0.65 0.27 -50.10
N ALA A 24 0.97 -0.69 -49.24
CA ALA A 24 1.58 -1.99 -49.49
C ALA A 24 3.10 -2.05 -49.77
N LEU A 25 3.86 -2.50 -48.77
CA LEU A 25 4.59 -3.78 -48.81
C LEU A 25 5.25 -4.05 -47.44
N GLY A 26 4.73 -5.03 -46.72
CA GLY A 26 5.21 -5.45 -45.41
C GLY A 26 4.38 -6.61 -44.86
N LEU A 27 4.36 -7.72 -45.59
CA LEU A 27 3.74 -8.98 -45.18
C LEU A 27 4.69 -9.71 -44.21
N GLY A 28 4.16 -10.21 -43.08
CA GLY A 28 4.73 -11.38 -42.40
C GLY A 28 5.28 -11.16 -40.98
N ILE A 29 4.41 -11.14 -39.99
CA ILE A 29 4.28 -12.09 -38.86
C ILE A 29 3.20 -11.48 -37.96
N ALA A 30 1.94 -11.80 -38.25
CA ALA A 30 0.85 -11.52 -37.34
C ALA A 30 0.97 -12.51 -36.18
N LEU A 31 1.47 -12.02 -35.03
CA LEU A 31 1.19 -12.65 -33.75
C LEU A 31 -0.34 -12.71 -33.62
N ALA A 32 -0.90 -13.91 -33.71
CA ALA A 32 -2.31 -14.16 -33.43
C ALA A 32 -2.56 -13.94 -31.93
N ALA A 33 -2.66 -12.68 -31.53
CA ALA A 33 -3.38 -12.31 -30.33
C ALA A 33 -4.87 -12.43 -30.65
N PRO A 34 -5.65 -13.23 -29.91
CA PRO A 34 -7.10 -13.20 -30.07
C PRO A 34 -7.58 -11.77 -29.80
N ALA A 35 -8.40 -11.23 -30.72
CA ALA A 35 -9.09 -9.98 -30.48
C ALA A 35 -9.93 -10.11 -29.18
N PRO A 36 -9.97 -9.09 -28.30
CA PRO A 36 -10.80 -9.14 -27.11
C PRO A 36 -12.25 -9.37 -27.54
N GLN A 37 -12.79 -10.54 -27.17
CA GLN A 37 -14.22 -10.81 -27.35
C GLN A 37 -14.98 -9.84 -26.43
N PRO A 38 -15.98 -9.11 -26.93
CA PRO A 38 -16.85 -8.34 -26.05
C PRO A 38 -17.53 -9.31 -25.10
N ALA A 39 -17.23 -9.20 -23.81
CA ALA A 39 -17.93 -9.94 -22.77
C ALA A 39 -19.42 -9.62 -22.88
N ARG A 40 -20.25 -10.66 -23.06
CA ARG A 40 -21.70 -10.51 -23.02
C ARG A 40 -22.05 -10.02 -21.61
N ALA A 41 -22.65 -8.84 -21.50
CA ALA A 41 -23.09 -8.29 -20.23
C ALA A 41 -24.12 -9.25 -19.61
N GLU A 42 -23.69 -10.05 -18.64
CA GLU A 42 -24.58 -10.80 -17.79
C GLU A 42 -25.30 -9.82 -16.83
N PRO A 43 -26.57 -10.07 -16.49
CA PRO A 43 -27.30 -9.18 -15.60
C PRO A 43 -26.57 -9.05 -14.26
N ALA A 44 -26.44 -7.80 -13.80
CA ALA A 44 -25.85 -7.49 -12.50
C ALA A 44 -26.55 -8.31 -11.40
N ALA A 45 -25.78 -8.73 -10.39
CA ALA A 45 -26.30 -9.48 -9.25
C ALA A 45 -27.47 -8.74 -8.56
N ALA A 46 -28.35 -9.49 -7.89
CA ALA A 46 -29.48 -8.94 -7.14
C ALA A 46 -29.00 -7.84 -6.16
N ALA A 47 -29.79 -6.78 -6.01
CA ALA A 47 -29.45 -5.62 -5.19
C ALA A 47 -29.09 -6.06 -3.76
N ALA A 48 -27.84 -5.85 -3.36
CA ALA A 48 -27.41 -6.04 -1.99
C ALA A 48 -28.14 -5.03 -1.09
N THR A 49 -28.56 -5.45 0.10
CA THR A 49 -29.06 -4.50 1.10
C THR A 49 -27.91 -3.60 1.51
N ASP A 50 -27.94 -2.36 1.03
CA ASP A 50 -26.98 -1.35 1.43
C ASP A 50 -27.34 -0.80 2.82
N TYR A 51 -26.42 -0.96 3.77
CA TYR A 51 -26.56 -0.41 5.12
C TYR A 51 -25.96 1.00 5.23
N CYS A 52 -25.29 1.49 4.19
CA CYS A 52 -24.68 2.80 4.17
C CYS A 52 -25.70 3.93 4.11
N ARG A 53 -26.93 3.69 3.60
CA ARG A 53 -28.00 4.71 3.53
C ARG A 53 -27.52 6.01 2.86
N GLY A 54 -26.61 5.90 1.88
CA GLY A 54 -26.00 7.05 1.20
C GLY A 54 -25.05 7.89 2.06
N GLN A 55 -24.54 7.35 3.16
CA GLN A 55 -23.68 8.05 4.13
C GLN A 55 -22.28 7.42 4.26
N CYS A 56 -21.94 6.43 3.44
CA CYS A 56 -20.59 5.89 3.36
C CYS A 56 -19.87 6.51 2.17
N SER A 57 -18.80 7.24 2.45
CA SER A 57 -17.90 7.71 1.41
C SER A 57 -16.46 7.46 1.81
N ASP A 58 -15.62 7.08 0.85
CA ASP A 58 -14.20 6.84 1.05
C ASP A 58 -13.35 7.53 -0.01
N ILE A 59 -12.08 7.76 0.31
CA ILE A 59 -11.08 8.06 -0.70
C ILE A 59 -9.73 7.46 -0.29
N LEU A 60 -9.12 6.72 -1.19
CA LEU A 60 -7.83 6.09 -0.99
C LEU A 60 -6.87 6.53 -2.10
N PRO A 61 -5.75 7.21 -1.78
CA PRO A 61 -4.66 7.37 -2.74
C PRO A 61 -3.71 6.16 -2.67
N PRO A 62 -3.18 5.62 -3.79
CA PRO A 62 -3.54 5.78 -5.21
C PRO A 62 -4.62 4.78 -5.70
N GLY A 63 -5.10 4.98 -6.94
CA GLY A 63 -6.30 4.39 -7.56
C GLY A 63 -6.51 2.87 -7.46
N ALA A 64 -7.73 2.41 -7.78
CA ALA A 64 -8.15 1.02 -7.53
C ALA A 64 -7.37 -0.04 -8.33
N THR A 65 -6.66 0.33 -9.40
CA THR A 65 -5.81 -0.60 -10.17
C THR A 65 -4.33 -0.30 -9.97
N GLY A 66 -3.63 -1.20 -9.29
CA GLY A 66 -2.17 -1.15 -9.08
C GLY A 66 -1.37 -2.18 -9.89
N ASN A 67 -2.03 -2.97 -10.74
CA ASN A 67 -1.38 -3.94 -11.62
C ASN A 67 -1.20 -3.31 -13.01
N ALA A 68 0.04 -3.29 -13.50
CA ALA A 68 0.38 -2.87 -14.85
C ALA A 68 1.03 -4.05 -15.59
N THR A 69 0.56 -4.38 -16.80
CA THR A 69 1.25 -5.39 -17.61
C THR A 69 2.59 -4.84 -18.12
N LEU A 70 3.46 -5.71 -18.65
CA LEU A 70 4.71 -5.25 -19.28
C LEU A 70 4.46 -4.23 -20.41
N ALA A 71 3.37 -4.41 -21.16
CA ALA A 71 2.97 -3.48 -22.21
C ALA A 71 2.58 -2.11 -21.63
N ASP A 72 1.86 -2.08 -20.52
CA ASP A 72 1.48 -0.85 -19.84
C ASP A 72 2.70 -0.11 -19.30
N ILE A 73 3.66 -0.82 -18.70
CA ILE A 73 4.90 -0.23 -18.19
C ILE A 73 5.73 0.38 -19.34
N LEU A 74 5.82 -0.33 -20.47
CA LEU A 74 6.48 0.18 -21.68
C LEU A 74 5.77 1.41 -22.24
N ALA A 75 4.44 1.37 -22.32
CA ALA A 75 3.63 2.50 -22.79
C ALA A 75 3.79 3.70 -21.86
N ASN A 76 3.79 3.51 -20.54
CA ASN A 76 4.08 4.57 -19.58
C ASN A 76 5.47 5.19 -19.82
N ARG A 77 6.50 4.36 -20.00
CA ARG A 77 7.87 4.85 -20.19
C ARG A 77 8.03 5.70 -21.45
N VAL A 78 7.33 5.36 -22.52
CA VAL A 78 7.46 6.01 -23.83
C VAL A 78 6.49 7.18 -23.99
N LEU A 79 5.25 7.03 -23.49
CA LEU A 79 4.12 7.92 -23.76
C LEU A 79 3.58 8.63 -22.51
N GLY A 80 3.99 8.22 -21.30
CA GLY A 80 3.43 8.71 -20.05
C GLY A 80 2.00 8.22 -19.77
N THR A 81 1.53 7.20 -20.47
CA THR A 81 0.20 6.61 -20.25
C THR A 81 0.13 5.83 -18.95
N HIS A 82 -1.03 5.82 -18.32
CA HIS A 82 -1.27 5.05 -17.09
C HIS A 82 -2.38 4.03 -17.34
N PRO A 83 -2.35 2.84 -16.70
CA PRO A 83 -3.51 1.96 -16.67
C PRO A 83 -4.75 2.70 -16.19
N GLU A 84 -5.91 2.31 -16.70
CA GLU A 84 -7.19 2.82 -16.23
C GLU A 84 -7.30 2.64 -14.70
N HIS A 85 -7.93 3.60 -14.02
CA HIS A 85 -8.11 3.60 -12.56
C HIS A 85 -6.85 3.53 -11.69
N SER A 86 -5.67 3.83 -12.23
CA SER A 86 -4.43 3.86 -11.42
C SER A 86 -4.18 5.21 -10.74
N THR A 87 -4.75 6.30 -11.26
CA THR A 87 -4.44 7.69 -10.82
C THR A 87 -5.66 8.60 -10.69
N ASP A 88 -6.86 8.12 -11.00
CA ASP A 88 -8.10 8.90 -11.03
C ASP A 88 -8.54 9.45 -9.67
N GLN A 89 -8.15 8.79 -8.57
CA GLN A 89 -8.43 9.23 -7.21
C GLN A 89 -7.43 10.28 -6.67
N LEU A 90 -6.30 10.52 -7.35
CA LEU A 90 -5.27 11.46 -6.88
C LEU A 90 -5.73 12.92 -6.90
N GLY A 91 -6.43 13.33 -7.95
CA GLY A 91 -6.98 14.68 -8.09
C GLY A 91 -7.99 15.00 -6.99
N PRO A 92 -9.09 14.22 -6.86
CA PRO A 92 -10.08 14.40 -5.79
C PRO A 92 -9.46 14.40 -4.39
N TYR A 93 -8.45 13.54 -4.14
CA TYR A 93 -7.74 13.50 -2.86
C TYR A 93 -6.93 14.78 -2.61
N GLY A 94 -6.23 15.28 -3.64
CA GLY A 94 -5.48 16.53 -3.56
C GLY A 94 -6.38 17.76 -3.36
N ASP A 95 -7.56 17.77 -3.99
CA ASP A 95 -8.50 18.88 -3.92
C ASP A 95 -9.06 19.07 -2.50
N LEU A 96 -9.20 17.99 -1.72
CA LEU A 96 -9.67 18.05 -0.34
C LEU A 96 -8.83 19.01 0.53
N ALA A 97 -7.50 19.04 0.34
CA ALA A 97 -6.59 19.86 1.14
C ALA A 97 -6.87 21.36 1.03
N SER A 98 -7.39 21.82 -0.12
CA SER A 98 -7.76 23.22 -0.36
C SER A 98 -9.27 23.45 -0.30
N GLY A 99 -10.06 22.43 -0.59
CA GLY A 99 -11.52 22.48 -0.71
C GLY A 99 -12.27 22.29 0.61
N TYR A 100 -11.62 21.79 1.67
CA TYR A 100 -12.27 21.51 2.96
C TYR A 100 -13.05 22.69 3.58
N PRO A 101 -12.69 23.99 3.39
CA PRO A 101 -13.49 25.09 3.95
C PRO A 101 -14.89 25.19 3.34
N THR A 102 -15.13 24.52 2.21
CA THR A 102 -16.41 24.53 1.49
C THR A 102 -17.17 23.21 1.59
N LEU A 103 -16.70 22.29 2.43
CA LEU A 103 -17.28 20.97 2.61
C LEU A 103 -18.70 21.08 3.18
N THR A 104 -19.66 20.50 2.48
CA THR A 104 -21.05 20.32 2.89
C THR A 104 -21.47 18.91 2.52
N ASP A 105 -22.55 18.39 3.11
CA ASP A 105 -23.05 17.04 2.78
C ASP A 105 -23.24 16.86 1.26
N ASP A 106 -23.85 17.84 0.60
CA ASP A 106 -24.06 17.85 -0.86
C ASP A 106 -22.77 17.85 -1.70
N LYS A 107 -21.64 18.21 -1.10
CA LYS A 107 -20.33 18.29 -1.75
C LYS A 107 -19.38 17.16 -1.33
N LEU A 108 -19.75 16.30 -0.37
CA LEU A 108 -18.87 15.22 0.08
C LEU A 108 -18.44 14.33 -1.09
N ASN A 109 -19.38 13.94 -1.94
CA ASN A 109 -19.09 13.04 -3.06
C ASN A 109 -18.37 13.69 -4.26
N SER A 110 -18.01 14.98 -4.18
CA SER A 110 -17.01 15.57 -5.09
C SER A 110 -15.57 15.30 -4.65
N PHE A 111 -15.36 14.94 -3.38
CA PHE A 111 -14.05 14.63 -2.81
C PHE A 111 -13.91 13.16 -2.44
N PHE A 112 -15.01 12.48 -2.12
CA PHE A 112 -15.05 11.08 -1.74
C PHE A 112 -15.86 10.26 -2.75
N ASN A 113 -15.54 8.98 -2.87
CA ASN A 113 -16.29 8.00 -3.65
C ASN A 113 -17.42 7.42 -2.80
N ASP A 114 -18.52 7.05 -3.45
CA ASP A 114 -19.61 6.34 -2.80
C ASP A 114 -19.17 4.90 -2.52
N SER A 115 -19.19 4.51 -1.25
CA SER A 115 -18.80 3.16 -0.80
C SER A 115 -20.02 2.26 -0.53
N SER A 116 -21.21 2.67 -0.98
CA SER A 116 -22.45 1.89 -0.82
C SER A 116 -22.33 0.52 -1.50
N PHE A 117 -23.05 -0.46 -0.97
CA PHE A 117 -23.02 -1.80 -1.57
C PHE A 117 -23.72 -1.85 -2.93
N GLY A 118 -23.08 -2.55 -3.87
CA GLY A 118 -23.56 -2.75 -5.23
C GLY A 118 -23.09 -1.68 -6.22
N VAL A 119 -23.31 -1.94 -7.51
CA VAL A 119 -22.99 -1.01 -8.60
C VAL A 119 -24.27 -0.78 -9.42
N PRO A 120 -24.70 0.48 -9.62
CA PRO A 120 -25.82 0.77 -10.51
C PRO A 120 -25.60 0.18 -11.91
N ALA A 121 -26.66 -0.35 -12.54
CA ALA A 121 -26.53 -1.10 -13.79
C ALA A 121 -25.86 -0.30 -14.93
N ASP A 122 -26.07 1.01 -14.99
CA ASP A 122 -25.45 1.92 -15.95
C ASP A 122 -23.99 2.29 -15.59
N GLN A 123 -23.56 2.00 -14.36
CA GLN A 123 -22.21 2.23 -13.84
C GLN A 123 -21.35 0.96 -13.80
N VAL A 124 -21.86 -0.19 -14.26
CA VAL A 124 -21.08 -1.43 -14.35
C VAL A 124 -20.06 -1.35 -15.49
N ALA A 125 -18.77 -1.48 -15.17
CA ALA A 125 -17.69 -1.59 -16.15
C ALA A 125 -17.47 -3.04 -16.59
N SER A 126 -17.43 -3.96 -15.62
CA SER A 126 -17.24 -5.39 -15.90
C SER A 126 -17.83 -6.27 -14.80
N VAL A 127 -18.16 -7.51 -15.17
CA VAL A 127 -18.61 -8.57 -14.25
C VAL A 127 -17.75 -9.80 -14.52
N THR A 128 -17.17 -10.38 -13.48
CA THR A 128 -16.39 -11.63 -13.54
C THR A 128 -16.91 -12.63 -12.52
N LYS A 129 -16.98 -13.90 -12.90
CA LYS A 129 -17.36 -15.02 -12.03
C LYS A 129 -16.24 -16.06 -11.97
N PRO A 130 -15.28 -15.95 -11.03
CA PRO A 130 -14.16 -16.87 -10.94
C PRO A 130 -14.55 -18.25 -10.36
N ARG A 131 -15.72 -18.34 -9.70
CA ARG A 131 -16.40 -19.56 -9.24
C ARG A 131 -17.91 -19.35 -9.43
N ASP A 132 -18.68 -20.43 -9.44
CA ASP A 132 -20.16 -20.36 -9.60
C ASP A 132 -20.86 -19.64 -8.42
N ASP A 133 -20.22 -19.64 -7.25
CA ASP A 133 -20.72 -18.99 -6.03
C ASP A 133 -20.19 -17.56 -5.83
N VAL A 134 -19.44 -16.99 -6.80
CA VAL A 134 -18.77 -15.68 -6.67
C VAL A 134 -19.06 -14.80 -7.89
N THR A 135 -19.49 -13.56 -7.64
CA THR A 135 -19.59 -12.50 -8.63
C THR A 135 -18.76 -11.30 -8.18
N ILE A 136 -17.92 -10.79 -9.08
CA ILE A 136 -17.12 -9.57 -8.88
C ILE A 136 -17.57 -8.56 -9.93
N THR A 137 -18.15 -7.45 -9.48
CA THR A 137 -18.58 -6.35 -10.34
C THR A 137 -17.65 -5.17 -10.13
N ARG A 138 -17.08 -4.59 -11.19
CA ARG A 138 -16.29 -3.35 -11.10
C ARG A 138 -17.08 -2.17 -11.61
N ASP A 139 -16.99 -1.06 -10.88
CA ASP A 139 -17.61 0.21 -11.27
C ASP A 139 -16.80 0.93 -12.36
N LYS A 140 -17.44 1.80 -13.15
CA LYS A 140 -16.80 2.61 -14.21
C LYS A 140 -16.03 3.83 -13.69
N LYS A 141 -16.36 4.34 -12.51
CA LYS A 141 -15.83 5.61 -12.02
C LYS A 141 -14.42 5.44 -11.50
N THR A 142 -14.19 4.36 -10.76
CA THR A 142 -12.99 4.11 -9.98
C THR A 142 -12.45 2.69 -10.12
N GLY A 143 -13.19 1.77 -10.76
CA GLY A 143 -12.74 0.39 -10.94
C GLY A 143 -12.75 -0.45 -9.66
N VAL A 144 -13.40 0.01 -8.60
CA VAL A 144 -13.47 -0.67 -7.30
C VAL A 144 -14.25 -1.98 -7.46
N PRO A 145 -13.73 -3.12 -6.95
CA PRO A 145 -14.43 -4.38 -7.01
C PRO A 145 -15.49 -4.49 -5.91
N HIS A 146 -16.74 -4.74 -6.31
CA HIS A 146 -17.83 -5.15 -5.44
C HIS A 146 -17.96 -6.67 -5.50
N ILE A 147 -17.66 -7.34 -4.40
CA ILE A 147 -17.66 -8.80 -4.30
C ILE A 147 -18.99 -9.30 -3.69
N GLN A 148 -19.63 -10.26 -4.34
CA GLN A 148 -20.79 -10.98 -3.82
C GLN A 148 -20.53 -12.48 -3.89
N GLY A 149 -20.59 -13.15 -2.74
CA GLY A 149 -20.59 -14.61 -2.65
C GLY A 149 -21.91 -15.15 -2.11
N THR A 150 -22.33 -16.34 -2.53
CA THR A 150 -23.48 -17.04 -1.90
C THR A 150 -23.10 -17.74 -0.60
N THR A 151 -21.80 -17.92 -0.37
CA THR A 151 -21.21 -18.45 0.86
C THR A 151 -20.19 -17.46 1.41
N ARG A 152 -19.84 -17.60 2.69
CA ARG A 152 -18.76 -16.83 3.30
C ARG A 152 -17.41 -17.12 2.63
N GLU A 153 -17.10 -18.40 2.45
CA GLU A 153 -15.89 -18.85 1.75
C GLU A 153 -15.78 -18.25 0.34
N GLY A 154 -16.86 -18.29 -0.45
CA GLY A 154 -16.90 -17.66 -1.78
C GLY A 154 -16.67 -16.15 -1.74
N THR A 155 -17.20 -15.46 -0.73
CA THR A 155 -16.98 -14.02 -0.55
C THR A 155 -15.50 -13.71 -0.24
N GLU A 156 -14.88 -14.44 0.68
CA GLU A 156 -13.46 -14.28 1.04
C GLU A 156 -12.55 -14.64 -0.15
N PHE A 157 -12.86 -15.71 -0.89
CA PHE A 157 -12.19 -16.07 -2.15
C PHE A 157 -12.29 -14.96 -3.19
N GLY A 158 -13.49 -14.40 -3.38
CA GLY A 158 -13.72 -13.31 -4.32
C GLY A 158 -12.92 -12.06 -3.95
N ALA A 159 -12.83 -11.75 -2.65
CA ALA A 159 -12.02 -10.64 -2.15
C ALA A 159 -10.53 -10.86 -2.43
N GLY A 160 -10.00 -12.06 -2.18
CA GLY A 160 -8.60 -12.40 -2.49
C GLY A 160 -8.28 -12.35 -3.99
N TYR A 161 -9.20 -12.86 -4.82
CA TYR A 161 -9.09 -12.82 -6.28
C TYR A 161 -9.07 -11.37 -6.80
N ALA A 162 -9.97 -10.51 -6.32
CA ALA A 162 -10.03 -9.11 -6.71
C ALA A 162 -8.82 -8.31 -6.19
N ALA A 163 -8.37 -8.56 -4.96
CA ALA A 163 -7.16 -7.93 -4.42
C ALA A 163 -5.93 -8.28 -5.25
N ALA A 164 -5.78 -9.53 -5.68
CA ALA A 164 -4.72 -9.95 -6.57
C ALA A 164 -4.86 -9.33 -7.97
N GLN A 165 -6.08 -9.15 -8.49
CA GLN A 165 -6.33 -8.40 -9.74
C GLN A 165 -5.80 -6.98 -9.70
N ASP A 166 -5.76 -6.37 -8.52
CA ASP A 166 -5.35 -4.99 -8.37
C ASP A 166 -3.92 -4.82 -7.85
N ARG A 167 -3.40 -5.76 -7.04
CA ARG A 167 -2.19 -5.55 -6.22
C ARG A 167 -1.28 -6.78 -6.12
N LEU A 168 -1.37 -7.76 -7.02
CA LEU A 168 -0.60 -9.02 -6.94
C LEU A 168 0.90 -8.79 -6.74
N TRP A 169 1.53 -7.94 -7.57
CA TRP A 169 2.97 -7.66 -7.43
C TRP A 169 3.30 -7.03 -6.08
N LEU A 170 2.48 -6.08 -5.62
CA LEU A 170 2.69 -5.40 -4.34
C LEU A 170 2.58 -6.37 -3.16
N MET A 171 1.62 -7.30 -3.20
CA MET A 171 1.46 -8.34 -2.19
C MET A 171 2.67 -9.29 -2.16
N ASP A 172 3.17 -9.68 -3.33
CA ASP A 172 4.34 -10.54 -3.46
C ASP A 172 5.61 -9.84 -2.92
N LEU A 173 5.77 -8.57 -3.31
CA LEU A 173 6.86 -7.72 -2.84
C LEU A 173 6.91 -7.63 -1.32
N PHE A 174 5.76 -7.35 -0.67
CA PHE A 174 5.73 -7.18 0.77
C PHE A 174 5.83 -8.49 1.57
N ARG A 175 5.43 -9.65 1.02
CA ARG A 175 5.72 -10.93 1.69
C ARG A 175 7.22 -11.26 1.71
N HIS A 176 7.99 -10.75 0.74
CA HIS A 176 9.45 -10.84 0.76
C HIS A 176 10.10 -9.78 1.65
N VAL A 177 9.55 -8.55 1.71
CA VAL A 177 9.97 -7.57 2.72
C VAL A 177 9.78 -8.14 4.13
N GLY A 178 8.63 -8.76 4.39
CA GLY A 178 8.31 -9.44 5.65
C GLY A 178 9.31 -10.53 6.05
N ARG A 179 10.12 -11.04 5.11
CA ARG A 179 11.12 -12.09 5.37
C ARG A 179 12.56 -11.58 5.38
N GLY A 180 12.78 -10.31 5.07
CA GLY A 180 14.13 -9.81 4.82
C GLY A 180 14.72 -10.35 3.50
N GLU A 181 13.88 -10.72 2.53
CA GLU A 181 14.25 -11.37 1.27
C GLU A 181 13.94 -10.51 0.03
N LEU A 182 13.83 -9.19 0.20
CA LEU A 182 13.53 -8.28 -0.91
C LEU A 182 14.67 -8.21 -1.93
N THR A 183 15.93 -8.21 -1.48
CA THR A 183 17.11 -8.13 -2.32
C THR A 183 17.20 -9.30 -3.31
N PRO A 184 17.10 -10.58 -2.89
CA PRO A 184 17.08 -11.70 -3.84
C PRO A 184 15.82 -11.72 -4.73
N PHE A 185 14.69 -11.17 -4.26
CA PHE A 185 13.43 -11.16 -5.03
C PHE A 185 13.35 -10.05 -6.09
N ALA A 186 13.69 -8.81 -5.73
CA ALA A 186 13.47 -7.62 -6.55
C ALA A 186 14.78 -6.96 -7.04
N GLY A 187 15.93 -7.55 -6.71
CA GLY A 187 17.24 -7.14 -7.19
C GLY A 187 18.10 -6.39 -6.16
N GLY A 188 19.40 -6.35 -6.45
CA GLY A 188 20.48 -5.88 -5.56
C GLY A 188 20.57 -4.37 -5.29
N ALA A 189 19.53 -3.60 -5.59
CA ALA A 189 19.57 -2.15 -5.40
C ALA A 189 19.78 -1.80 -3.91
N PRO A 190 20.61 -0.79 -3.57
CA PRO A 190 20.85 -0.41 -2.18
C PRO A 190 19.59 -0.02 -1.39
N ALA A 191 18.54 0.45 -2.08
CA ALA A 191 17.26 0.75 -1.44
C ALA A 191 16.50 -0.52 -1.03
N ASN A 192 16.52 -1.58 -1.85
CA ASN A 192 15.92 -2.87 -1.51
C ASN A 192 16.60 -3.48 -0.28
N GLN A 193 17.94 -3.49 -0.27
CA GLN A 193 18.74 -3.92 0.88
C GLN A 193 18.45 -3.09 2.13
N GLY A 194 18.41 -1.76 2.01
CA GLY A 194 18.12 -0.90 3.14
C GLY A 194 16.71 -1.11 3.69
N LEU A 195 15.73 -1.31 2.81
CA LEU A 195 14.34 -1.51 3.19
C LEU A 195 14.13 -2.80 3.98
N GLU A 196 14.69 -3.91 3.50
CA GLU A 196 14.56 -5.21 4.17
C GLU A 196 15.33 -5.23 5.49
N GLN A 197 16.52 -4.59 5.56
CA GLN A 197 17.28 -4.45 6.80
C GLN A 197 16.54 -3.58 7.82
N ASP A 198 15.97 -2.46 7.39
CA ASP A 198 15.18 -1.58 8.26
C ASP A 198 13.95 -2.30 8.84
N PHE A 199 13.28 -3.13 8.03
CA PHE A 199 12.17 -3.97 8.48
C PHE A 199 12.62 -5.09 9.43
N PHE A 200 13.63 -5.87 9.03
CA PHE A 200 14.09 -7.03 9.79
C PHE A 200 14.51 -6.67 11.21
N ARG A 201 15.10 -5.48 11.42
CA ARG A 201 15.42 -4.99 12.78
C ARG A 201 14.21 -4.79 13.69
N GLN A 202 13.01 -4.64 13.12
CA GLN A 202 11.77 -4.42 13.86
C GLN A 202 11.00 -5.72 14.08
N ALA A 203 10.97 -6.61 13.09
CA ALA A 203 10.23 -7.86 13.13
C ALA A 203 11.04 -9.00 12.48
N PRO A 204 12.09 -9.52 13.15
CA PRO A 204 12.98 -10.56 12.63
C PRO A 204 12.36 -11.96 12.74
N TYR A 205 11.11 -12.12 12.30
CA TYR A 205 10.42 -13.41 12.37
C TYR A 205 10.95 -14.38 11.32
N THR A 206 11.03 -15.66 11.71
CA THR A 206 11.35 -16.78 10.84
C THR A 206 10.08 -17.46 10.31
N GLU A 207 10.22 -18.35 9.32
CA GLU A 207 9.08 -19.19 8.87
C GLU A 207 8.47 -20.01 10.01
N ALA A 208 9.28 -20.48 10.96
CA ALA A 208 8.80 -21.19 12.13
C ALA A 208 7.95 -20.27 13.03
N ASP A 209 8.33 -19.00 13.19
CA ASP A 209 7.55 -18.03 13.97
C ASP A 209 6.22 -17.69 13.29
N TYR A 210 6.21 -17.60 11.96
CA TYR A 210 4.98 -17.40 11.19
C TYR A 210 4.03 -18.59 11.31
N GLN A 211 4.55 -19.81 11.23
CA GLN A 211 3.75 -21.01 11.44
C GLN A 211 3.25 -21.10 12.89
N ALA A 212 4.10 -20.79 13.88
CA ALA A 212 3.72 -20.83 15.29
C ALA A 212 2.56 -19.88 15.61
N GLN A 213 2.45 -18.74 14.93
CA GLN A 213 1.30 -17.83 15.07
C GLN A 213 0.00 -18.45 14.55
N ILE A 214 0.05 -19.16 13.41
CA ILE A 214 -1.11 -19.90 12.88
C ILE A 214 -1.51 -21.01 13.85
N ASP A 215 -0.55 -21.78 14.33
CA ASP A 215 -0.77 -22.87 15.27
C ASP A 215 -1.36 -22.35 16.60
N TYR A 216 -0.87 -21.20 17.07
CA TYR A 216 -1.40 -20.52 18.25
C TYR A 216 -2.87 -20.11 18.07
N ILE A 217 -3.25 -19.56 16.91
CA ILE A 217 -4.64 -19.20 16.59
C ILE A 217 -5.53 -20.45 16.62
N LEU A 218 -5.08 -21.56 16.03
CA LEU A 218 -5.81 -22.83 16.06
C LEU A 218 -5.97 -23.37 17.48
N ALA A 219 -4.90 -23.33 18.29
CA ALA A 219 -4.88 -23.89 19.63
C ALA A 219 -5.70 -23.07 20.63
N THR A 220 -5.74 -21.75 20.48
CA THR A 220 -6.31 -20.84 21.50
C THR A 220 -7.60 -20.15 21.07
N GLY A 221 -7.85 -20.01 19.77
CA GLY A 221 -8.98 -19.24 19.23
C GLY A 221 -10.32 -19.98 19.19
N GLY A 222 -10.34 -21.29 19.47
CA GLY A 222 -11.55 -22.12 19.42
C GLY A 222 -12.24 -22.09 18.04
N GLU A 223 -13.57 -22.05 18.03
CA GLU A 223 -14.36 -21.96 16.78
C GLU A 223 -14.03 -20.71 15.98
N ARG A 224 -13.84 -19.56 16.65
CA ARG A 224 -13.52 -18.30 15.96
C ARG A 224 -12.14 -18.33 15.31
N GLY A 225 -11.15 -18.93 15.97
CA GLY A 225 -9.81 -19.12 15.39
C GLY A 225 -9.84 -20.01 14.15
N ARG A 226 -10.57 -21.13 14.21
CA ARG A 226 -10.75 -22.01 13.05
C ARG A 226 -11.47 -21.32 11.90
N GLN A 227 -12.55 -20.58 12.18
CA GLN A 227 -13.26 -19.81 11.17
C GLN A 227 -12.35 -18.75 10.53
N ALA A 228 -11.62 -17.96 11.33
CA ALA A 228 -10.73 -16.94 10.82
C ALA A 228 -9.64 -17.51 9.89
N LEU A 229 -9.09 -18.67 10.21
CA LEU A 229 -8.11 -19.34 9.34
C LEU A 229 -8.74 -19.95 8.08
N ALA A 230 -9.98 -20.43 8.17
CA ALA A 230 -10.72 -20.87 6.97
C ALA A 230 -10.98 -19.69 6.02
N ASP A 231 -11.31 -18.50 6.55
CA ASP A 231 -11.49 -17.29 5.75
C ASP A 231 -10.18 -16.84 5.10
N ALA A 232 -9.10 -16.80 5.89
CA ALA A 232 -7.78 -16.44 5.41
C ALA A 232 -7.31 -17.42 4.31
N GLN A 233 -7.62 -18.71 4.45
CA GLN A 233 -7.31 -19.70 3.43
C GLN A 233 -8.12 -19.47 2.16
N ALA A 234 -9.42 -19.22 2.27
CA ALA A 234 -10.26 -18.91 1.11
C ALA A 234 -9.76 -17.66 0.36
N TYR A 235 -9.35 -16.62 1.10
CA TYR A 235 -8.72 -15.42 0.53
C TYR A 235 -7.41 -15.75 -0.21
N VAL A 236 -6.54 -16.57 0.39
CA VAL A 236 -5.30 -17.07 -0.25
C VAL A 236 -5.59 -17.86 -1.53
N ASP A 237 -6.61 -18.71 -1.50
CA ASP A 237 -7.02 -19.50 -2.66
C ASP A 237 -7.50 -18.59 -3.80
N GLY A 238 -8.19 -17.50 -3.48
CA GLY A 238 -8.58 -16.45 -4.42
C GLY A 238 -7.39 -15.77 -5.09
N ILE A 239 -6.38 -15.37 -4.30
CA ILE A 239 -5.13 -14.80 -4.80
C ILE A 239 -4.45 -15.78 -5.77
N ASN A 240 -4.30 -17.04 -5.35
CA ASN A 240 -3.63 -18.08 -6.13
C ASN A 240 -4.37 -18.39 -7.43
N ALA A 241 -5.70 -18.40 -7.41
CA ALA A 241 -6.50 -18.56 -8.61
C ALA A 241 -6.26 -17.44 -9.63
N TYR A 242 -6.21 -16.18 -9.20
CA TYR A 242 -5.88 -15.08 -10.10
C TYR A 242 -4.42 -15.12 -10.58
N ALA A 243 -3.46 -15.39 -9.68
CA ALA A 243 -2.05 -15.50 -10.03
C ALA A 243 -1.84 -16.54 -11.15
N LYS A 244 -2.46 -17.72 -11.01
CA LYS A 244 -2.44 -18.75 -12.05
C LYS A 244 -3.09 -18.28 -13.35
N LYS A 245 -4.30 -17.71 -13.27
CA LYS A 245 -5.05 -17.28 -14.45
C LYS A 245 -4.31 -16.19 -15.23
N SER A 246 -3.73 -15.22 -14.53
CA SER A 246 -2.97 -14.11 -15.13
C SER A 246 -1.65 -14.58 -15.73
N LYS A 247 -0.99 -15.57 -15.09
CA LYS A 247 0.19 -16.25 -15.63
C LYS A 247 -0.09 -17.02 -16.92
N ASP A 248 -1.16 -17.81 -16.93
CA ASP A 248 -1.58 -18.60 -18.10
C ASP A 248 -1.99 -17.68 -19.26
N GLY A 249 -2.70 -16.60 -18.94
CA GLY A 249 -3.18 -15.61 -19.91
C GLY A 249 -2.16 -14.53 -20.31
N ARG A 250 -0.97 -14.50 -19.68
CA ARG A 250 0.11 -13.53 -19.93
C ARG A 250 -0.27 -12.06 -19.71
N TYR A 251 -1.16 -11.79 -18.76
CA TYR A 251 -1.53 -10.45 -18.32
C TYR A 251 -1.22 -10.21 -16.83
N PHE A 252 -0.29 -10.99 -16.29
CA PHE A 252 0.28 -10.77 -14.97
C PHE A 252 1.09 -9.45 -14.91
N PRO A 253 1.36 -8.91 -13.71
CA PRO A 253 2.14 -7.69 -13.54
C PRO A 253 3.50 -7.75 -14.26
N GLY A 254 3.82 -6.74 -15.05
CA GLY A 254 5.02 -6.69 -15.88
C GLY A 254 6.31 -6.73 -15.06
N GLU A 255 6.23 -6.35 -13.79
CA GLU A 255 7.33 -6.37 -12.83
C GLU A 255 7.94 -7.76 -12.64
N TYR A 256 7.16 -8.83 -12.77
CA TYR A 256 7.70 -10.20 -12.77
C TYR A 256 8.64 -10.48 -13.94
N VAL A 257 8.42 -9.85 -15.10
CA VAL A 257 9.36 -9.90 -16.22
C VAL A 257 10.58 -9.05 -15.91
N LEU A 258 10.36 -7.83 -15.40
CA LEU A 258 11.43 -6.85 -15.18
C LEU A 258 12.41 -7.27 -14.08
N THR A 259 11.96 -8.11 -13.16
CA THR A 259 12.78 -8.69 -12.08
C THR A 259 13.29 -10.09 -12.39
N GLY A 260 12.94 -10.65 -13.56
CA GLY A 260 13.49 -11.92 -14.06
C GLY A 260 12.79 -13.17 -13.55
N HIS A 261 11.66 -13.07 -12.84
CA HIS A 261 10.86 -14.21 -12.41
C HIS A 261 10.16 -14.91 -13.56
N ILE A 262 9.81 -14.17 -14.62
CA ILE A 262 9.13 -14.71 -15.80
C ILE A 262 9.79 -14.22 -17.08
N ASP A 263 10.09 -15.13 -18.00
CA ASP A 263 10.61 -14.78 -19.31
C ASP A 263 9.51 -14.20 -20.23
N ALA A 264 9.79 -13.03 -20.80
CA ALA A 264 8.83 -12.28 -21.62
C ALA A 264 8.41 -13.00 -22.93
N ILE A 265 9.16 -14.01 -23.39
CA ILE A 265 8.93 -14.70 -24.67
C ILE A 265 8.28 -16.05 -24.42
N THR A 266 9.01 -16.90 -23.73
CA THR A 266 8.66 -18.29 -23.45
C THR A 266 7.59 -18.40 -22.38
N ASN A 267 7.40 -17.37 -21.55
CA ASN A 267 6.60 -17.43 -20.32
C ASN A 267 7.15 -18.49 -19.35
N ALA A 268 8.42 -18.87 -19.46
CA ALA A 268 9.09 -19.72 -18.49
C ALA A 268 9.26 -18.97 -17.16
N GLY A 269 9.26 -19.70 -16.05
CA GLY A 269 9.20 -19.13 -14.70
C GLY A 269 7.78 -19.11 -14.13
N GLU A 270 7.65 -18.70 -12.86
CA GLU A 270 6.43 -18.89 -12.08
C GLU A 270 6.19 -17.73 -11.10
N ILE A 271 4.92 -17.55 -10.74
CA ILE A 271 4.51 -16.73 -9.61
C ILE A 271 4.28 -17.71 -8.46
N GLN A 272 5.09 -17.63 -7.41
CA GLN A 272 5.02 -18.59 -6.31
C GLN A 272 3.66 -18.50 -5.61
N PRO A 273 2.95 -19.62 -5.39
CA PRO A 273 1.68 -19.61 -4.68
C PRO A 273 1.81 -18.99 -3.29
N PHE A 274 0.82 -18.21 -2.92
CA PHE A 274 0.65 -17.65 -1.59
C PHE A 274 0.23 -18.72 -0.60
N LYS A 275 0.69 -18.59 0.64
CA LYS A 275 0.35 -19.44 1.79
C LYS A 275 -0.17 -18.58 2.94
N LEU A 276 -0.77 -19.21 3.95
CA LEU A 276 -1.17 -18.51 5.18
C LEU A 276 0.01 -17.80 5.87
N THR A 277 1.21 -18.36 5.83
CA THR A 277 2.40 -17.70 6.39
C THR A 277 2.74 -16.39 5.67
N ASP A 278 2.38 -16.24 4.39
CA ASP A 278 2.54 -14.98 3.66
C ASP A 278 1.61 -13.89 4.19
N LEU A 279 0.40 -14.25 4.64
CA LEU A 279 -0.51 -13.31 5.29
C LEU A 279 0.05 -12.84 6.62
N ILE A 280 0.67 -13.74 7.41
CA ILE A 280 1.31 -13.36 8.67
C ILE A 280 2.55 -12.49 8.41
N ALA A 281 3.37 -12.80 7.40
CA ALA A 281 4.50 -11.98 7.01
C ALA A 281 4.07 -10.59 6.50
N LEU A 282 2.96 -10.50 5.76
CA LEU A 282 2.38 -9.21 5.38
C LEU A 282 1.84 -8.43 6.58
N ALA A 283 1.19 -9.12 7.52
CA ALA A 283 0.70 -8.52 8.75
C ALA A 283 1.84 -7.99 9.62
N SER A 284 3.00 -8.66 9.67
CA SER A 284 4.18 -8.18 10.40
C SER A 284 4.75 -6.90 9.76
N VAL A 285 4.75 -6.78 8.42
CA VAL A 285 5.08 -5.54 7.70
C VAL A 285 4.16 -4.38 8.07
N VAL A 286 2.85 -4.62 8.08
CA VAL A 286 1.85 -3.61 8.49
C VAL A 286 2.05 -3.23 9.96
N GLY A 287 2.30 -4.22 10.82
CA GLY A 287 2.62 -4.03 12.23
C GLY A 287 3.88 -3.18 12.44
N ALA A 288 4.95 -3.42 11.70
CA ALA A 288 6.16 -2.60 11.74
C ALA A 288 5.92 -1.17 11.22
N LEU A 289 5.07 -0.99 10.20
CA LEU A 289 4.83 0.33 9.62
C LEU A 289 3.94 1.21 10.51
N PHE A 290 2.95 0.64 11.19
CA PHE A 290 1.94 1.38 11.95
C PHE A 290 1.98 1.16 13.45
N GLY A 291 2.45 0.00 13.90
CA GLY A 291 2.55 -0.37 15.31
C GLY A 291 3.92 -0.10 15.93
N ASN A 292 4.91 0.33 15.14
CA ASN A 292 6.22 0.63 15.69
C ASN A 292 6.19 1.95 16.47
N GLY A 293 6.14 1.82 17.80
CA GLY A 293 6.16 2.89 18.78
C GLY A 293 6.62 2.33 20.13
N GLY A 294 7.46 3.08 20.84
CA GLY A 294 8.13 2.61 22.06
C GLY A 294 9.58 2.19 21.82
N GLY A 295 10.12 1.32 22.68
CA GLY A 295 11.47 0.75 22.54
C GLY A 295 12.64 1.65 22.98
N GLY A 296 12.41 2.95 23.21
CA GLY A 296 13.44 3.90 23.67
C GLY A 296 13.79 3.80 25.17
N GLU A 297 13.62 2.63 25.79
CA GLU A 297 13.86 2.45 27.23
C GLU A 297 15.34 2.58 27.57
N VAL A 298 16.22 2.04 26.72
CA VAL A 298 17.67 2.11 26.89
C VAL A 298 18.16 3.55 26.73
N GLU A 299 17.75 4.25 25.68
CA GLU A 299 18.07 5.66 25.46
C GLU A 299 17.49 6.54 26.58
N GLY A 300 16.28 6.23 27.04
CA GLY A 300 15.65 6.87 28.18
C GLY A 300 16.47 6.69 29.47
N ALA A 301 16.97 5.48 29.72
CA ALA A 301 17.83 5.16 30.86
C ALA A 301 19.19 5.88 30.76
N LEU A 302 19.82 5.89 29.58
CA LEU A 302 21.06 6.63 29.34
C LEU A 302 20.89 8.14 29.56
N SER A 303 19.76 8.71 29.12
CA SER A 303 19.41 10.11 29.36
C SER A 303 19.22 10.41 30.86
N LEU A 304 18.58 9.50 31.61
CA LEU A 304 18.41 9.62 33.06
C LEU A 304 19.78 9.61 33.77
N LEU A 305 20.64 8.65 33.43
CA LEU A 305 21.98 8.52 34.01
C LEU A 305 22.84 9.76 33.73
N ALA A 306 22.80 10.29 32.50
CA ALA A 306 23.51 11.51 32.14
C ALA A 306 23.01 12.73 32.95
N ALA A 307 21.69 12.85 33.16
CA ALA A 307 21.13 13.92 33.99
C ALA A 307 21.56 13.79 35.46
N GLN A 308 21.53 12.57 36.02
CA GLN A 308 21.97 12.29 37.38
C GLN A 308 23.47 12.54 37.58
N GLN A 309 24.31 12.21 36.59
CA GLN A 309 25.74 12.49 36.63
C GLN A 309 26.03 14.00 36.66
N LYS A 310 25.25 14.79 35.90
CA LYS A 310 25.47 16.24 35.78
C LYS A 310 24.93 17.03 36.97
N TYR A 311 23.73 16.69 37.44
CA TYR A 311 23.00 17.48 38.44
C TYR A 311 22.91 16.81 39.82
N GLY A 312 23.44 15.59 39.96
CA GLY A 312 23.25 14.74 41.14
C GLY A 312 21.96 13.91 41.06
N LEU A 313 21.86 12.85 41.88
CA LEU A 313 20.80 11.86 41.80
C LEU A 313 19.39 12.47 41.86
N ALA A 314 19.12 13.31 42.87
CA ALA A 314 17.81 13.88 43.10
C ALA A 314 17.43 14.90 42.02
N GLU A 315 18.28 15.90 41.78
CA GLU A 315 17.99 16.97 40.83
C GLU A 315 18.01 16.48 39.39
N GLY A 316 18.95 15.61 39.02
CA GLY A 316 19.01 15.00 37.69
C GLY A 316 17.77 14.16 37.35
N THR A 317 17.24 13.41 38.32
CA THR A 317 15.98 12.67 38.15
C THR A 317 14.81 13.62 37.95
N LYS A 318 14.75 14.72 38.71
CA LYS A 318 13.70 15.74 38.60
C LYS A 318 13.72 16.41 37.23
N VAL A 319 14.91 16.79 36.74
CA VAL A 319 15.10 17.36 35.39
C VAL A 319 14.68 16.36 34.32
N TRP A 320 15.08 15.10 34.43
CA TRP A 320 14.72 14.08 33.45
C TRP A 320 13.20 13.81 33.41
N GLU A 321 12.55 13.67 34.58
CA GLU A 321 11.10 13.46 34.63
C GLU A 321 10.32 14.68 34.06
N SER A 322 10.84 15.91 34.15
CA SER A 322 10.18 17.07 33.52
C SER A 322 10.27 17.08 32.00
N PHE A 323 11.38 16.61 31.42
CA PHE A 323 11.48 16.47 29.95
C PHE A 323 10.73 15.26 29.39
N ARG A 324 10.53 14.23 30.22
CA ARG A 324 9.88 12.96 29.85
C ARG A 324 8.42 12.88 30.33
N GLU A 325 7.80 13.99 30.68
CA GLU A 325 6.49 14.06 31.34
C GLU A 325 5.50 13.03 30.76
N ARG A 326 5.04 12.06 31.59
CA ARG A 326 4.22 10.92 31.11
C ARG A 326 2.82 11.36 30.69
N ASN A 327 2.28 12.29 31.46
CA ASN A 327 0.91 12.78 31.38
C ASN A 327 0.98 14.29 31.54
N ASP A 328 1.06 14.99 30.41
CA ASP A 328 0.94 16.43 30.36
C ASP A 328 -0.51 16.82 30.64
N PRO A 329 -0.80 17.59 31.71
CA PRO A 329 -2.17 18.01 32.03
C PRO A 329 -2.78 18.97 30.99
N GLU A 330 -1.96 19.58 30.14
CA GLU A 330 -2.42 20.45 29.04
C GLU A 330 -2.79 19.65 27.78
N ALA A 331 -2.57 18.32 27.77
CA ALA A 331 -2.90 17.48 26.63
C ALA A 331 -4.42 17.44 26.35
N VAL A 332 -4.79 17.65 25.09
CA VAL A 332 -6.18 17.50 24.64
C VAL A 332 -6.54 16.02 24.59
N LEU A 333 -7.47 15.59 25.44
CA LEU A 333 -7.87 14.20 25.56
C LEU A 333 -9.07 13.86 24.68
N THR A 334 -9.05 12.65 24.09
CA THR A 334 -10.22 12.07 23.42
C THR A 334 -11.35 11.78 24.43
N VAL A 335 -11.00 11.23 25.60
CA VAL A 335 -11.94 11.03 26.71
C VAL A 335 -11.98 12.30 27.53
N ARG A 336 -13.08 13.06 27.42
CA ARG A 336 -13.28 14.30 28.16
C ARG A 336 -13.91 14.08 29.53
N ASP A 337 -14.77 13.07 29.63
CA ASP A 337 -15.51 12.74 30.84
C ASP A 337 -14.95 11.42 31.41
N GLY A 338 -14.33 11.50 32.59
CA GLY A 338 -13.74 10.35 33.29
C GLY A 338 -12.26 10.11 33.00
N SER A 339 -11.70 9.13 33.70
CA SER A 339 -10.29 8.75 33.58
C SER A 339 -10.16 7.23 33.64
N PHE A 340 -9.23 6.67 32.88
CA PHE A 340 -8.82 5.27 33.01
C PHE A 340 -7.29 5.18 33.14
N PRO A 341 -6.75 4.20 33.85
CA PRO A 341 -5.30 4.01 33.94
C PRO A 341 -4.72 3.67 32.57
N TYR A 342 -3.82 4.50 32.06
CA TYR A 342 -3.11 4.28 30.80
C TYR A 342 -1.64 4.64 30.95
N ALA A 343 -0.74 3.71 30.62
CA ALA A 343 0.73 3.89 30.64
C ALA A 343 1.33 4.50 31.94
N GLY A 344 0.70 4.26 33.09
CA GLY A 344 1.18 4.77 34.38
C GLY A 344 2.46 4.08 34.87
N LYS A 345 3.29 4.81 35.64
CA LYS A 345 4.44 4.22 36.35
C LYS A 345 3.92 3.41 37.55
N PRO A 346 4.28 2.12 37.69
CA PRO A 346 3.96 1.36 38.89
C PRO A 346 4.60 1.99 40.13
N ALA A 347 3.89 1.99 41.27
CA ALA A 347 4.46 2.47 42.54
C ALA A 347 5.68 1.64 42.99
N ALA A 348 5.67 0.35 42.67
CA ALA A 348 6.77 -0.59 42.91
C ALA A 348 7.12 -1.31 41.60
N PRO A 349 7.92 -0.67 40.70
CA PRO A 349 8.28 -1.28 39.44
C PRO A 349 9.16 -2.52 39.66
N LYS A 350 8.84 -3.61 38.96
CA LYS A 350 9.70 -4.80 38.88
C LYS A 350 10.53 -4.70 37.59
N GLY A 351 11.84 -4.91 37.67
CA GLY A 351 12.73 -4.83 36.51
C GLY A 351 13.20 -3.41 36.17
N THR A 352 13.86 -2.73 37.11
CA THR A 352 14.45 -1.39 36.91
C THR A 352 15.97 -1.44 36.68
N ALA A 353 16.44 -2.46 35.95
CA ALA A 353 17.87 -2.55 35.65
C ALA A 353 18.27 -1.34 34.78
N LEU A 354 19.25 -0.57 35.25
CA LEU A 354 19.87 0.50 34.47
C LEU A 354 21.16 -0.05 33.86
N PRO A 355 21.50 0.35 32.63
CA PRO A 355 22.78 -0.03 32.05
C PRO A 355 23.94 0.61 32.84
N ASP A 356 25.08 -0.06 32.86
CA ASP A 356 26.30 0.55 33.40
C ASP A 356 26.79 1.66 32.46
N ALA A 357 27.45 2.67 33.03
CA ALA A 357 27.98 3.78 32.25
C ALA A 357 28.98 3.26 31.20
N GLY A 358 28.70 3.55 29.92
CA GLY A 358 29.53 3.11 28.80
C GLY A 358 29.37 1.63 28.41
N SER A 359 28.43 0.88 29.01
CA SER A 359 28.22 -0.53 28.68
C SER A 359 27.26 -0.77 27.50
N VAL A 360 26.52 0.26 27.08
CA VAL A 360 25.57 0.14 25.96
C VAL A 360 26.31 0.32 24.65
N THR A 361 26.35 -0.75 23.86
CA THR A 361 26.83 -0.73 22.48
C THR A 361 25.69 -1.12 21.55
N PRO A 362 25.44 -0.37 20.46
CA PRO A 362 24.48 -0.80 19.45
C PRO A 362 24.90 -2.16 18.87
N GLU A 363 23.96 -3.10 18.79
CA GLU A 363 24.21 -4.39 18.15
C GLU A 363 24.37 -4.18 16.63
N GLN A 364 25.46 -4.70 16.07
CA GLN A 364 25.68 -4.67 14.64
C GLN A 364 24.86 -5.80 13.99
N LEU A 365 23.65 -5.46 13.55
CA LEU A 365 22.77 -6.41 12.85
C LEU A 365 23.12 -6.57 11.37
N VAL A 366 23.94 -5.66 10.82
CA VAL A 366 24.36 -5.68 9.40
C VAL A 366 25.87 -5.84 9.34
N TYR A 367 26.30 -6.99 8.83
CA TYR A 367 27.71 -7.29 8.57
C TYR A 367 28.11 -6.80 7.18
N ASP A 368 29.41 -6.54 6.99
CA ASP A 368 29.94 -5.95 5.77
C ASP A 368 29.51 -6.70 4.50
N ARG A 369 29.45 -5.96 3.38
CA ARG A 369 29.11 -6.54 2.08
C ARG A 369 30.17 -7.55 1.64
N GLU A 370 29.81 -8.81 1.55
CA GLU A 370 30.67 -9.86 1.01
C GLU A 370 30.31 -10.21 -0.44
N GLY A 371 31.27 -10.79 -1.17
CA GLY A 371 31.08 -11.28 -2.54
C GLY A 371 30.70 -10.21 -3.56
N GLY A 372 29.73 -10.50 -4.43
CA GLY A 372 29.28 -9.60 -5.50
C GLY A 372 28.69 -8.27 -5.01
N ALA A 373 28.30 -8.19 -3.73
CA ALA A 373 27.81 -6.95 -3.11
C ALA A 373 28.94 -5.93 -2.82
N ALA A 374 30.21 -6.37 -2.76
CA ALA A 374 31.37 -5.49 -2.65
C ALA A 374 31.78 -4.84 -3.99
N ALA A 375 31.30 -5.38 -5.12
CA ALA A 375 31.63 -4.88 -6.44
C ALA A 375 30.95 -3.53 -6.69
N LYS A 376 31.76 -2.48 -6.90
CA LYS A 376 31.26 -1.14 -7.28
C LYS A 376 30.67 -1.08 -8.70
N ALA A 377 30.85 -2.13 -9.49
CA ALA A 377 30.40 -2.19 -10.88
C ALA A 377 29.00 -2.79 -10.97
N ARG A 378 28.05 -2.03 -11.52
CA ARG A 378 26.75 -2.59 -11.93
C ARG A 378 26.98 -3.54 -13.10
N THR A 379 26.67 -4.82 -12.94
CA THR A 379 26.60 -5.74 -14.07
C THR A 379 25.48 -5.25 -15.00
N GLN A 380 25.85 -4.80 -16.21
CA GLN A 380 24.83 -4.40 -17.19
C GLN A 380 24.04 -5.62 -17.62
N VAL A 381 22.75 -5.64 -17.27
CA VAL A 381 21.81 -6.65 -17.77
C VAL A 381 21.56 -6.35 -19.25
N LYS A 382 21.91 -7.29 -20.12
CA LYS A 382 21.55 -7.23 -21.54
C LYS A 382 20.03 -7.31 -21.64
N ALA A 383 19.41 -6.36 -22.34
CA ALA A 383 17.97 -6.45 -22.56
C ALA A 383 17.70 -7.63 -23.50
N PRO A 384 16.81 -8.58 -23.14
CA PRO A 384 16.54 -9.73 -23.98
C PRO A 384 15.83 -9.35 -25.30
N LYS A 385 15.29 -8.12 -25.39
CA LYS A 385 14.73 -7.54 -26.62
C LYS A 385 15.09 -6.04 -26.72
N PRO A 386 15.23 -5.50 -27.96
CA PRO A 386 15.36 -4.05 -28.18
C PRO A 386 14.20 -3.25 -27.58
N ALA A 387 12.98 -3.81 -27.55
CA ALA A 387 11.82 -3.16 -26.98
C ALA A 387 11.92 -2.93 -25.45
N LEU A 388 12.79 -3.67 -24.75
CA LEU A 388 13.00 -3.51 -23.30
C LEU A 388 14.15 -2.56 -22.97
N GLU A 389 14.93 -2.13 -23.97
CA GLU A 389 16.00 -1.14 -23.77
C GLU A 389 15.55 0.14 -23.06
N PRO A 390 14.35 0.72 -23.34
CA PRO A 390 13.87 1.90 -22.62
C PRO A 390 13.65 1.70 -21.10
N LEU A 391 13.50 0.45 -20.66
CA LEU A 391 13.29 0.07 -19.26
C LEU A 391 14.60 -0.28 -18.53
N ARG A 392 15.76 -0.22 -19.23
CA ARG A 392 17.05 -0.46 -18.58
C ARG A 392 17.22 0.48 -17.38
N GLY A 393 17.53 -0.11 -16.23
CA GLY A 393 17.77 0.61 -14.99
C GLY A 393 16.52 1.15 -14.29
N ILE A 394 15.30 0.71 -14.68
CA ILE A 394 14.05 1.15 -14.03
C ILE A 394 14.04 0.91 -12.50
N TYR A 395 14.80 -0.06 -12.02
CA TYR A 395 14.95 -0.38 -10.58
C TYR A 395 16.35 -0.14 -10.03
N ASP A 396 17.17 0.71 -10.68
CA ASP A 396 18.52 1.04 -10.21
C ASP A 396 18.53 1.68 -8.81
N ASP A 397 17.44 2.38 -8.47
CA ASP A 397 17.21 3.02 -7.16
C ASP A 397 16.32 2.17 -6.24
N GLY A 398 16.01 0.93 -6.63
CA GLY A 398 15.11 0.01 -5.94
C GLY A 398 13.65 0.10 -6.40
N VAL A 399 12.86 -0.88 -5.95
CA VAL A 399 11.41 -0.97 -6.25
C VAL A 399 10.55 -0.17 -5.29
N LEU A 400 11.11 0.19 -4.13
CA LEU A 400 10.49 1.02 -3.10
C LEU A 400 11.53 1.99 -2.51
N PRO A 401 11.10 3.13 -1.94
CA PRO A 401 12.01 4.05 -1.26
C PRO A 401 12.75 3.36 -0.10
N ARG A 402 14.06 3.58 -0.02
CA ARG A 402 14.93 3.01 1.04
C ARG A 402 14.44 3.31 2.45
N ASP A 403 13.86 4.49 2.65
CA ASP A 403 13.48 5.03 3.95
C ASP A 403 11.99 4.79 4.30
N LEU A 404 11.32 3.83 3.65
CA LEU A 404 9.88 3.62 3.83
C LEU A 404 9.46 3.43 5.31
N PHE A 405 10.26 2.70 6.09
CA PHE A 405 10.02 2.43 7.53
C PHE A 405 10.69 3.46 8.46
N SER A 406 11.81 4.05 8.04
CA SER A 406 12.61 4.97 8.87
C SER A 406 12.25 6.45 8.68
N ARG A 407 11.50 6.79 7.63
CA ARG A 407 10.98 8.14 7.40
C ARG A 407 10.01 8.50 8.52
N LYS A 408 10.42 9.43 9.38
CA LYS A 408 9.56 10.05 10.39
C LYS A 408 8.38 10.74 9.67
N LYS A 409 7.20 10.11 9.71
CA LYS A 409 5.95 10.68 9.20
C LYS A 409 5.21 11.38 10.34
N GLY A 410 4.40 12.38 10.00
CA GLY A 410 3.49 13.04 10.95
C GLY A 410 2.51 12.05 11.61
N MET A 411 1.89 12.50 12.71
CA MET A 411 0.96 11.71 13.51
C MET A 411 -0.34 11.40 12.77
N SER A 412 -1.03 10.32 13.18
CA SER A 412 -2.39 10.02 12.75
C SER A 412 -3.36 11.05 13.32
N ASN A 413 -4.28 11.54 12.49
CA ASN A 413 -5.36 12.42 12.94
C ASN A 413 -6.64 11.61 13.06
N ALA A 414 -7.28 11.71 14.22
CA ALA A 414 -8.63 11.20 14.43
C ALA A 414 -9.47 12.30 15.07
N LEU A 415 -10.64 12.55 14.49
CA LEU A 415 -11.69 13.36 15.12
C LEU A 415 -12.87 12.43 15.35
N VAL A 416 -13.25 12.23 16.61
CA VAL A 416 -14.43 11.44 16.97
C VAL A 416 -15.38 12.33 17.75
N VAL A 417 -16.61 12.43 17.29
CA VAL A 417 -17.68 13.22 17.90
C VAL A 417 -18.81 12.26 18.26
N SER A 418 -19.16 12.17 19.54
CA SER A 418 -20.31 11.39 19.99
C SER A 418 -21.61 11.91 19.38
N GLY A 419 -22.57 11.03 19.14
CA GLY A 419 -23.89 11.39 18.62
C GLY A 419 -24.65 12.41 19.48
N LYS A 420 -24.34 12.49 20.78
CA LYS A 420 -24.87 13.54 21.67
C LYS A 420 -24.51 14.97 21.21
N TYR A 421 -23.40 15.12 20.48
CA TYR A 421 -22.86 16.40 20.04
C TYR A 421 -23.01 16.63 18.53
N THR A 422 -23.78 15.78 17.83
CA THR A 422 -24.04 15.90 16.39
C THR A 422 -25.51 16.23 16.16
N ALA A 423 -25.81 17.02 15.11
CA ALA A 423 -27.19 17.37 14.77
C ALA A 423 -28.04 16.14 14.37
N SER A 424 -27.39 15.08 13.88
CA SER A 424 -28.04 13.84 13.47
C SER A 424 -28.31 12.87 14.62
N GLY A 425 -27.72 13.08 15.81
CA GLY A 425 -27.78 12.10 16.91
C GLY A 425 -26.89 10.87 16.71
N HIS A 426 -26.17 10.76 15.58
CA HIS A 426 -25.27 9.65 15.26
C HIS A 426 -23.81 10.05 15.47
N PRO A 427 -22.95 9.14 15.98
CA PRO A 427 -21.53 9.44 16.12
C PRO A 427 -20.89 9.74 14.77
N VAL A 428 -20.02 10.75 14.74
CA VAL A 428 -19.22 11.12 13.56
C VAL A 428 -17.77 10.79 13.86
N ALA A 429 -17.11 10.10 12.93
CA ALA A 429 -15.69 9.86 13.02
C ALA A 429 -15.02 10.25 11.70
N VAL A 430 -13.96 11.04 11.80
CA VAL A 430 -13.02 11.28 10.70
C VAL A 430 -11.72 10.63 11.11
N PHE A 431 -11.37 9.56 10.41
CA PHE A 431 -10.09 8.88 10.53
C PHE A 431 -9.27 9.21 9.29
N GLY A 432 -8.11 9.82 9.47
CA GLY A 432 -7.21 10.11 8.36
C GLY A 432 -6.13 9.05 8.21
N PRO A 433 -5.77 8.63 6.98
CA PRO A 433 -4.41 8.20 6.72
C PRO A 433 -3.47 9.39 6.95
N ARG A 434 -2.23 9.11 7.38
CA ARG A 434 -1.18 10.12 7.60
C ARG A 434 -1.11 11.08 6.41
N GLN A 435 -1.71 12.28 6.51
CA GLN A 435 -1.61 13.27 5.45
C GLN A 435 -0.18 13.81 5.44
N ALA A 436 0.46 13.68 4.29
CA ALA A 436 1.66 14.41 3.97
C ALA A 436 1.31 15.90 3.86
N THR A 437 1.32 16.60 4.99
CA THR A 437 1.36 18.07 5.06
C THR A 437 2.24 18.47 6.24
N SER A 438 3.55 18.50 6.01
CA SER A 438 4.40 19.52 6.64
C SER A 438 4.46 20.67 5.64
N PRO A 439 4.09 21.88 6.07
CA PRO A 439 5.16 22.82 6.33
C PRO A 439 5.09 23.29 7.78
N ARG A 440 6.27 23.42 8.38
CA ARG A 440 6.53 24.27 9.55
C ARG A 440 5.63 25.50 9.53
N SER A 441 4.87 25.73 10.60
CA SER A 441 4.56 27.03 11.20
C SER A 441 3.56 26.84 12.35
N CYS A 442 4.08 26.71 13.57
CA CYS A 442 3.68 27.51 14.73
C CYS A 442 4.95 27.68 15.58
#